data_AF-A0A661JD06-F1
#
_entry.id   AF-A0A661JD06-F1
#
_cell.length_a   1.000
_cell.length_b   1.000
_cell.length_c   1.000
_cell.angle_alpha   90.00
_cell.angle_beta   90.00
_cell.angle_gamma   90.00
#
_symmetry.space_group_name_H-M   'P 1'
#
loop_
_entity.id
_entity.type
_entity.pdbx_description
1 polymer ?
#
loop_
_entity_poly.entity_id
_entity_poly.type
_entity_poly.pdbx_seq_one_letter_code
_entity_poly.pdbx_strand_id
1 'polypeptide(L)'
;MDLERRRYRITALSPLHIGSGDLLYVSTDYVQLEQRLFVFDQKRLVGLLKERGILTTFVSEMAQKGRSFNIKDFLRRFNLDRNEVLEKVSSYQIEVKGSPREFRPFIKTQGKPYIPGSSVKGALRVALLYNILKDCSSQLENILFSPIKIQLDRLSKILDQKKYNEQRKKLRRNLGKFLEELLNGFSLSDKKGEGRKSNFLLFDNLAIPSF
;
A
#
# COMPACT_ATOMS: atom_id res chain seq x y z
N MET A 1 34.79 1.05 -11.10
CA MET A 1 33.94 0.31 -10.14
C MET A 1 33.31 -0.83 -10.91
N ASP A 2 33.61 -2.07 -10.56
CA ASP A 2 32.91 -3.21 -11.14
C ASP A 2 31.56 -3.36 -10.45
N LEU A 3 30.50 -3.24 -11.25
CA LEU A 3 29.12 -3.42 -10.81
C LEU A 3 28.86 -4.91 -10.61
N GLU A 4 28.71 -5.35 -9.36
CA GLU A 4 28.28 -6.71 -9.07
C GLU A 4 26.75 -6.81 -9.21
N ARG A 5 26.29 -7.67 -10.12
CA ARG A 5 24.87 -7.93 -10.33
C ARG A 5 24.51 -9.35 -9.88
N ARG A 6 23.56 -9.46 -8.95
CA ARG A 6 22.97 -10.73 -8.52
C ARG A 6 21.52 -10.84 -8.94
N ARG A 7 21.05 -12.07 -9.18
CA ARG A 7 19.66 -12.39 -9.49
C ARG A 7 19.10 -13.31 -8.41
N TYR A 8 17.91 -12.99 -7.94
CA TYR A 8 17.20 -13.76 -6.91
C TYR A 8 15.83 -14.19 -7.41
N ARG A 9 15.35 -15.31 -6.90
CA ARG A 9 13.96 -15.78 -7.07
C ARG A 9 13.22 -15.55 -5.75
N ILE A 10 12.07 -14.91 -5.83
CA ILE A 10 11.21 -14.64 -4.67
C ILE A 10 9.93 -15.45 -4.86
N THR A 11 9.51 -16.14 -3.80
CA THR A 11 8.27 -16.93 -3.77
C THR A 11 7.39 -16.39 -2.65
N ALA A 12 6.13 -16.09 -2.94
CA ALA A 12 5.17 -15.71 -1.91
C ALA A 12 4.71 -16.98 -1.15
N LEU A 13 4.88 -16.99 0.18
CA LEU A 13 4.49 -18.11 1.04
C LEU A 13 3.08 -17.93 1.65
N SER A 14 2.52 -16.73 1.52
CA SER A 14 1.19 -16.34 1.99
C SER A 14 0.58 -15.34 1.00
N PRO A 15 -0.74 -15.04 1.10
CA PRO A 15 -1.35 -13.99 0.29
C PRO A 15 -0.60 -12.66 0.43
N LEU A 16 -0.08 -12.17 -0.70
CA LEU A 16 0.71 -10.94 -0.78
C LEU A 16 -0.11 -9.84 -1.46
N HIS A 17 -0.22 -8.67 -0.82
CA HIS A 17 -0.82 -7.49 -1.41
C HIS A 17 0.14 -6.30 -1.39
N ILE A 18 0.36 -5.70 -2.57
CA ILE A 18 1.05 -4.42 -2.75
C ILE A 18 0.08 -3.54 -3.53
N GLY A 19 -0.47 -2.53 -2.88
CA GLY A 19 -1.49 -1.68 -3.48
C GLY A 19 -0.93 -0.75 -4.56
N SER A 20 -1.71 -0.47 -5.60
CA SER A 20 -1.39 0.57 -6.59
C SER A 20 -1.62 1.99 -6.06
N GLY A 21 -2.38 2.13 -4.97
CA GLY A 21 -2.91 3.41 -4.49
C GLY A 21 -4.33 3.69 -5.00
N ASP A 22 -4.80 2.93 -6.00
CA ASP A 22 -6.15 3.07 -6.52
C ASP A 22 -7.18 2.40 -5.59
N LEU A 23 -8.44 2.81 -5.75
CA LEU A 23 -9.59 2.14 -5.16
C LEU A 23 -10.61 1.92 -6.26
N LEU A 24 -11.02 0.66 -6.47
CA LEU A 24 -12.09 0.35 -7.41
C LEU A 24 -13.42 0.35 -6.66
N TYR A 25 -14.44 0.93 -7.28
CA TYR A 25 -15.77 1.08 -6.73
C TYR A 25 -16.75 0.10 -7.37
N VAL A 26 -17.57 -0.55 -6.54
CA VAL A 26 -18.68 -1.42 -6.98
C VAL A 26 -19.64 -0.68 -7.91
N SER A 27 -19.77 0.63 -7.77
CA SER A 27 -20.69 1.45 -8.57
C SER A 27 -20.31 1.53 -10.03
N THR A 28 -19.03 1.38 -10.41
CA THR A 28 -18.54 1.76 -11.75
C THR A 28 -17.45 0.88 -12.32
N ASP A 29 -16.61 0.26 -11.49
CA ASP A 29 -15.37 -0.37 -11.96
C ASP A 29 -15.46 -1.88 -12.08
N TYR A 30 -16.38 -2.50 -11.34
CA TYR A 30 -16.56 -3.94 -11.36
C TYR A 30 -17.97 -4.35 -10.96
N VAL A 31 -18.33 -5.58 -11.31
CA VAL A 31 -19.51 -6.27 -10.77
C VAL A 31 -19.12 -7.60 -10.18
N GLN A 32 -19.88 -8.03 -9.18
CA GLN A 32 -19.82 -9.39 -8.68
C GLN A 32 -20.96 -10.22 -9.28
N LEU A 33 -20.61 -11.32 -9.92
CA LEU A 33 -21.54 -12.39 -10.29
C LEU A 33 -21.04 -13.67 -9.64
N GLU A 34 -21.90 -14.29 -8.83
CA GLU A 34 -21.55 -15.45 -7.99
C GLU A 34 -20.29 -15.19 -7.13
N GLN A 35 -19.25 -16.01 -7.29
CA GLN A 35 -18.00 -15.95 -6.53
C GLN A 35 -16.88 -15.26 -7.32
N ARG A 36 -17.21 -14.46 -8.33
CA ARG A 36 -16.24 -13.77 -9.19
C ARG A 36 -16.51 -12.27 -9.28
N LEU A 37 -15.43 -11.51 -9.15
CA LEU A 37 -15.39 -10.09 -9.52
C LEU A 37 -14.96 -9.96 -10.98
N PHE A 38 -15.74 -9.21 -11.73
CA PHE A 38 -15.50 -8.85 -13.12
C PHE A 38 -15.10 -7.38 -13.15
N VAL A 39 -13.80 -7.11 -13.32
CA VAL A 39 -13.29 -5.73 -13.38
C VAL A 39 -13.29 -5.26 -14.83
N PHE A 40 -14.02 -4.18 -15.09
CA PHE A 40 -14.29 -3.72 -16.44
C PHE A 40 -13.05 -3.16 -17.15
N ASP A 41 -12.90 -3.50 -18.43
CA ASP A 41 -12.20 -2.64 -19.37
C ASP A 41 -13.18 -1.55 -19.79
N GLN A 42 -12.92 -0.32 -19.35
CA GLN A 42 -13.83 0.80 -19.57
C GLN A 42 -14.11 1.06 -21.07
N LYS A 43 -13.13 0.82 -21.95
CA LYS A 43 -13.33 1.00 -23.39
C LYS A 43 -14.27 -0.06 -23.96
N ARG A 44 -14.08 -1.33 -23.56
CA ARG A 44 -14.95 -2.43 -24.00
C ARG A 44 -16.36 -2.29 -23.45
N LEU A 45 -16.51 -1.90 -22.19
CA LEU A 45 -17.81 -1.62 -21.58
C LEU A 45 -18.54 -0.50 -22.34
N VAL A 46 -17.89 0.64 -22.56
CA VAL A 46 -18.47 1.76 -23.32
C VAL A 46 -18.82 1.33 -24.75
N GLY A 47 -17.98 0.53 -25.40
CA GLY A 47 -18.25 -0.05 -26.72
C GLY A 47 -19.54 -0.86 -26.74
N LEU A 48 -19.69 -1.81 -25.80
CA LEU A 48 -20.91 -2.60 -25.65
C LEU A 48 -22.14 -1.73 -25.40
N LEU A 49 -22.05 -0.75 -24.48
CA LEU A 49 -23.17 0.14 -24.17
C LEU A 49 -23.58 0.99 -25.38
N LYS A 50 -22.61 1.39 -26.21
CA LYS A 50 -22.86 2.12 -27.46
C LYS A 50 -23.54 1.23 -28.51
N GLU A 51 -23.05 0.02 -28.71
CA GLU A 51 -23.65 -0.98 -29.61
C GLU A 51 -25.10 -1.30 -29.25
N ARG A 52 -25.40 -1.34 -27.94
CA ARG A 52 -26.75 -1.56 -27.42
C ARG A 52 -27.63 -0.31 -27.42
N GLY A 53 -27.12 0.85 -27.80
CA GLY A 53 -27.88 2.11 -27.82
C GLY A 53 -28.24 2.67 -26.44
N ILE A 54 -27.58 2.22 -25.36
CA ILE A 54 -27.93 2.55 -23.96
C ILE A 54 -26.87 3.40 -23.25
N LEU A 55 -25.81 3.79 -23.95
CA LEU A 55 -24.71 4.59 -23.39
C LEU A 55 -25.18 5.95 -22.84
N THR A 56 -26.08 6.64 -23.54
CA THR A 56 -26.62 7.94 -23.10
C THR A 56 -27.42 7.80 -21.81
N THR A 57 -28.25 6.76 -21.69
CA THR A 57 -28.97 6.42 -20.46
C THR A 57 -28.02 6.10 -19.32
N PHE A 58 -26.97 5.32 -19.58
CA PHE A 58 -25.94 5.00 -18.59
C PHE A 58 -25.28 6.25 -18.01
N VAL A 59 -24.79 7.15 -18.87
CA VAL A 59 -24.12 8.39 -18.46
C VAL A 59 -25.09 9.30 -17.70
N SER A 60 -26.33 9.43 -18.16
CA SER A 60 -27.35 10.26 -17.50
C SER A 60 -27.68 9.74 -16.09
N GLU A 61 -27.90 8.43 -15.94
CA GLU A 61 -28.19 7.85 -14.62
C GLU A 61 -27.00 7.90 -13.67
N MET A 62 -25.78 7.70 -14.18
CA MET A 62 -24.57 7.89 -13.38
C MET A 62 -24.47 9.32 -12.86
N ALA A 63 -24.71 10.33 -13.71
CA ALA A 63 -24.66 11.73 -13.33
C ALA A 63 -25.75 12.09 -12.29
N GLN A 64 -26.97 11.57 -12.45
CA GLN A 64 -28.08 11.85 -11.54
C GLN A 64 -27.95 11.14 -10.19
N LYS A 65 -27.57 9.86 -10.17
CA LYS A 65 -27.50 9.05 -8.95
C LYS A 65 -26.17 9.19 -8.22
N GLY A 66 -25.11 9.62 -8.90
CA GLY A 66 -23.78 9.80 -8.33
C GLY A 66 -23.31 8.55 -7.58
N ARG A 67 -22.99 8.70 -6.29
CA ARG A 67 -22.53 7.59 -5.43
C ARG A 67 -23.56 6.49 -5.21
N SER A 68 -24.84 6.76 -5.42
CA SER A 68 -25.92 5.78 -5.30
C SER A 68 -26.13 4.97 -6.58
N PHE A 69 -25.39 5.27 -7.65
CA PHE A 69 -25.46 4.49 -8.89
C PHE A 69 -24.91 3.07 -8.67
N ASN A 70 -25.62 2.08 -9.18
CA ASN A 70 -25.23 0.67 -9.12
C ASN A 70 -25.18 0.10 -10.54
N ILE A 71 -23.97 -0.11 -11.06
CA ILE A 71 -23.76 -0.67 -12.40
C ILE A 71 -24.33 -2.08 -12.55
N LYS A 72 -24.36 -2.91 -11.50
CA LYS A 72 -24.95 -4.24 -11.56
C LYS A 72 -26.46 -4.16 -11.82
N ASP A 73 -27.16 -3.30 -11.08
CA ASP A 73 -28.60 -3.09 -11.31
C ASP A 73 -28.86 -2.48 -12.69
N PHE A 74 -28.00 -1.56 -13.14
CA PHE A 74 -28.09 -0.99 -14.48
C PHE A 74 -27.99 -2.08 -15.55
N LEU A 75 -26.95 -2.91 -15.51
CA LEU A 75 -26.71 -3.99 -16.49
C LEU A 75 -27.83 -5.03 -16.47
N ARG A 76 -28.34 -5.39 -15.29
CA ARG A 76 -29.45 -6.35 -15.14
C ARG A 76 -30.72 -5.90 -15.84
N ARG A 77 -31.08 -4.60 -15.78
CA ARG A 77 -32.26 -4.07 -16.50
C ARG A 77 -32.19 -4.25 -18.02
N PHE A 78 -30.98 -4.32 -18.57
CA PHE A 78 -30.74 -4.54 -19.99
C PHE A 78 -30.32 -5.99 -20.31
N ASN A 79 -30.45 -6.93 -19.37
CA ASN A 79 -30.04 -8.33 -19.49
C ASN A 79 -28.55 -8.52 -19.84
N LEU A 80 -27.68 -7.62 -19.34
CA LEU A 80 -26.23 -7.63 -19.59
C LEU A 80 -25.40 -8.18 -18.40
N ASP A 81 -26.04 -8.61 -17.31
CA ASP A 81 -25.40 -9.19 -16.12
C ASP A 81 -25.18 -10.70 -16.22
N ARG A 82 -24.76 -11.17 -17.40
CA ARG A 82 -24.51 -12.59 -17.70
C ARG A 82 -23.01 -12.83 -17.87
N ASN A 83 -22.52 -14.00 -17.43
CA ASN A 83 -21.09 -14.36 -17.53
C ASN A 83 -20.51 -14.07 -18.93
N GLU A 84 -21.13 -14.58 -20.00
CA GLU A 84 -20.65 -14.39 -21.38
C GLU A 84 -20.47 -12.91 -21.79
N VAL A 85 -21.30 -12.01 -21.27
CA VAL A 85 -21.22 -10.57 -21.54
C VAL A 85 -20.13 -9.95 -20.69
N LEU A 86 -20.13 -10.23 -19.39
CA LEU A 86 -19.17 -9.69 -18.42
C LEU A 86 -17.73 -10.11 -18.76
N GLU A 87 -17.52 -11.34 -19.21
CA GLU A 87 -16.23 -11.85 -19.66
C GLU A 87 -15.67 -11.03 -20.82
N LYS A 88 -16.51 -10.64 -21.79
CA LYS A 88 -16.09 -9.86 -22.97
C LYS A 88 -15.69 -8.43 -22.62
N VAL A 89 -16.39 -7.81 -21.66
CA VAL A 89 -16.13 -6.41 -21.28
C VAL A 89 -15.16 -6.26 -20.11
N SER A 90 -14.74 -7.35 -19.48
CA SER A 90 -13.78 -7.30 -18.37
C SER A 90 -12.34 -7.29 -18.84
N SER A 91 -11.50 -6.57 -18.11
CA SER A 91 -10.04 -6.61 -18.25
C SER A 91 -9.45 -7.86 -17.58
N TYR A 92 -10.00 -8.25 -16.43
CA TYR A 92 -9.62 -9.44 -15.68
C TYR A 92 -10.73 -9.84 -14.71
N GLN A 93 -10.62 -11.07 -14.18
CA GLN A 93 -11.52 -11.62 -13.18
C GLN A 93 -10.75 -12.14 -11.98
N ILE A 94 -11.39 -12.10 -10.81
CA ILE A 94 -10.81 -12.60 -9.57
C ILE A 94 -11.88 -13.36 -8.80
N GLU A 95 -11.54 -14.55 -8.33
CA GLU A 95 -12.38 -15.27 -7.38
C GLU A 95 -12.36 -14.59 -6.02
N VAL A 96 -13.54 -14.41 -5.45
CA VAL A 96 -13.72 -13.73 -4.17
C VAL A 96 -14.52 -14.56 -3.20
N LYS A 97 -14.16 -14.45 -1.93
CA LYS A 97 -14.95 -14.97 -0.81
C LYS A 97 -15.79 -13.82 -0.25
N GLY A 98 -17.11 -13.98 -0.28
CA GLY A 98 -18.06 -12.97 0.17
C GLY A 98 -18.30 -11.85 -0.84
N SER A 99 -18.83 -10.72 -0.36
CA SER A 99 -19.16 -9.56 -1.18
C SER A 99 -18.37 -8.32 -0.75
N PRO A 100 -17.19 -8.08 -1.32
CA PRO A 100 -16.35 -6.96 -0.92
C PRO A 100 -17.02 -5.63 -1.27
N ARG A 101 -17.10 -4.72 -0.29
CA ARG A 101 -17.59 -3.34 -0.48
C ARG A 101 -16.56 -2.45 -1.17
N GLU A 102 -15.29 -2.73 -0.92
CA GLU A 102 -14.14 -2.01 -1.46
C GLU A 102 -13.15 -3.03 -2.02
N PHE A 103 -12.59 -2.74 -3.20
CA PHE A 103 -11.57 -3.56 -3.81
C PHE A 103 -10.32 -2.71 -4.08
N ARG A 104 -9.23 -3.03 -3.39
CA ARG A 104 -7.93 -2.39 -3.58
C ARG A 104 -7.11 -3.23 -4.56
N PRO A 105 -6.88 -2.75 -5.79
CA PRO A 105 -6.13 -3.52 -6.77
C PRO A 105 -4.66 -3.64 -6.38
N PHE A 106 -4.09 -4.79 -6.72
CA PHE A 106 -2.65 -5.00 -6.67
C PHE A 106 -1.96 -4.12 -7.73
N ILE A 107 -0.74 -3.66 -7.46
CA ILE A 107 0.03 -2.82 -8.38
C ILE A 107 0.37 -3.54 -9.68
N LYS A 108 0.12 -2.88 -10.81
CA LYS A 108 0.26 -3.45 -12.15
C LYS A 108 1.07 -2.53 -13.06
N THR A 109 1.72 -3.13 -14.04
CA THR A 109 2.27 -2.43 -15.20
C THR A 109 1.75 -3.12 -16.46
N GLN A 110 1.17 -2.35 -17.39
CA GLN A 110 0.55 -2.89 -18.61
C GLN A 110 -0.43 -4.05 -18.32
N GLY A 111 -1.24 -3.91 -17.27
CA GLY A 111 -2.22 -4.92 -16.84
C GLY A 111 -1.64 -6.11 -16.07
N LYS A 112 -0.32 -6.28 -16.00
CA LYS A 112 0.33 -7.40 -15.32
C LYS A 112 0.77 -7.01 -13.89
N PRO A 113 0.39 -7.77 -12.86
CA PRO A 113 0.85 -7.51 -11.49
C PRO A 113 2.36 -7.74 -11.36
N TYR A 114 3.03 -6.93 -10.55
CA TYR A 114 4.46 -7.09 -10.28
C TYR A 114 4.82 -6.65 -8.86
N ILE A 115 5.91 -7.16 -8.31
CA ILE A 115 6.45 -6.67 -7.03
C ILE A 115 7.44 -5.54 -7.35
N PRO A 116 7.20 -4.29 -6.90
CA PRO A 116 8.12 -3.20 -7.13
C PRO A 116 9.46 -3.41 -6.42
N GLY A 117 10.56 -3.01 -7.09
CA GLY A 117 11.89 -3.06 -6.48
C GLY A 117 12.00 -2.20 -5.21
N SER A 118 11.24 -1.09 -5.14
CA SER A 118 11.13 -0.26 -3.94
C SER A 118 10.51 -1.01 -2.75
N SER A 119 9.51 -1.88 -2.99
CA SER A 119 8.90 -2.71 -1.94
C SER A 119 9.90 -3.74 -1.40
N VAL A 120 10.65 -4.42 -2.29
CA VAL A 120 11.70 -5.37 -1.89
C VAL A 120 12.83 -4.65 -1.14
N LYS A 121 13.29 -3.51 -1.68
CA LYS A 121 14.32 -2.69 -1.03
C LYS A 121 13.88 -2.21 0.35
N GLY A 122 12.61 -1.80 0.50
CA GLY A 122 12.04 -1.41 1.78
C GLY A 122 12.10 -2.53 2.80
N ALA A 123 11.68 -3.74 2.43
CA ALA A 123 11.75 -4.91 3.30
C ALA A 123 13.20 -5.24 3.73
N LEU A 124 14.14 -5.23 2.79
CA LEU A 124 15.56 -5.45 3.08
C LEU A 124 16.15 -4.35 3.97
N ARG A 125 15.82 -3.09 3.71
CA ARG A 125 16.29 -1.94 4.50
C ARG A 125 15.86 -2.07 5.96
N VAL A 126 14.60 -2.49 6.20
CA VAL A 126 14.10 -2.73 7.56
C VAL A 126 14.80 -3.91 8.22
N ALA A 127 15.03 -5.01 7.50
CA ALA A 127 15.75 -6.17 8.04
C ALA A 127 17.20 -5.84 8.43
N LEU A 128 17.92 -5.12 7.57
CA LEU A 128 19.28 -4.64 7.84
C LEU A 128 19.31 -3.69 9.03
N LEU A 129 18.39 -2.72 9.05
CA LEU A 129 18.28 -1.80 10.17
C LEU A 129 18.05 -2.55 11.48
N TYR A 130 17.10 -3.48 11.49
CA TYR A 130 16.80 -4.29 12.67
C TYR A 130 18.06 -5.02 13.17
N ASN A 131 18.84 -5.62 12.28
CA ASN A 131 20.07 -6.31 12.65
C ASN A 131 21.10 -5.36 13.27
N ILE A 132 21.32 -4.19 12.66
CA ILE A 132 22.25 -3.17 13.18
C ILE A 132 21.80 -2.69 14.57
N LEU A 133 20.51 -2.39 14.75
CA LEU A 133 19.97 -1.94 16.03
C LEU A 133 20.11 -3.01 17.13
N LYS A 134 19.96 -4.28 16.76
CA LYS A 134 20.12 -5.41 17.70
C LYS A 134 21.56 -5.52 18.21
N ASP A 135 22.54 -5.33 17.34
CA ASP A 135 23.96 -5.46 17.68
C ASP A 135 24.51 -4.22 18.43
N CYS A 136 23.88 -3.05 18.26
CA CYS A 136 24.27 -1.78 18.91
C CYS A 136 23.38 -1.40 20.11
N SER A 137 22.76 -2.40 20.73
CA SER A 137 21.68 -2.22 21.72
C SER A 137 22.03 -1.29 22.88
N SER A 138 23.21 -1.40 23.49
CA SER A 138 23.56 -0.63 24.70
C SER A 138 23.78 0.88 24.48
N GLN A 139 24.35 1.27 23.34
CA GLN A 139 24.57 2.69 23.00
C GLN A 139 23.30 3.34 22.46
N LEU A 140 22.51 2.59 21.70
CA LEU A 140 21.27 3.08 21.11
C LEU A 140 20.10 3.11 22.08
N GLU A 141 20.12 2.28 23.13
CA GLU A 141 19.07 2.29 24.14
C GLU A 141 18.95 3.63 24.86
N ASN A 142 20.07 4.27 25.15
CA ASN A 142 20.07 5.57 25.81
C ASN A 142 19.65 6.72 24.86
N ILE A 143 20.02 6.65 23.59
CA ILE A 143 19.78 7.73 22.62
C ILE A 143 18.40 7.61 21.97
N LEU A 144 17.96 6.39 21.62
CA LEU A 144 16.68 6.14 20.96
C LEU A 144 15.58 5.69 21.92
N PHE A 145 15.82 4.67 22.74
CA PHE A 145 14.74 4.01 23.48
C PHE A 145 14.33 4.76 24.75
N SER A 146 15.28 5.37 25.46
CA SER A 146 14.99 6.13 26.69
C SER A 146 14.01 7.30 26.47
N PRO A 147 14.19 8.19 25.47
CA PRO A 147 13.22 9.26 25.21
C PRO A 147 11.83 8.74 24.86
N ILE A 148 11.75 7.67 24.05
CA ILE A 148 10.48 7.06 23.63
C ILE A 148 9.75 6.46 24.84
N LYS A 149 10.49 5.76 25.71
CA LYS A 149 9.95 5.14 26.93
C LYS A 149 9.35 6.19 27.87
N ILE A 150 10.06 7.29 28.09
CA ILE A 150 9.55 8.42 28.90
C ILE A 150 8.24 8.97 28.32
N GLN A 151 8.11 9.07 27.00
CA GLN A 151 6.87 9.55 26.37
C GLN A 151 5.73 8.53 26.49
N LEU A 152 6.01 7.24 26.34
CA LEU A 152 5.02 6.18 26.56
C LEU A 152 4.52 6.16 28.01
N ASP A 153 5.40 6.37 28.98
CA ASP A 153 5.05 6.47 30.40
C ASP A 153 4.23 7.73 30.71
N ARG A 154 4.45 8.83 30.00
CA ARG A 154 3.60 10.03 30.11
C ARG A 154 2.21 9.78 29.50
N LEU A 155 2.15 9.10 28.36
CA LEU A 155 0.89 8.76 27.70
C LEU A 155 0.03 7.82 28.54
N SER A 156 0.63 6.80 29.17
CA SER A 156 -0.10 5.82 30.00
C SER A 156 -0.74 6.44 31.23
N LYS A 157 -0.24 7.59 31.69
CA LYS A 157 -0.78 8.37 32.82
C LYS A 157 -1.93 9.31 32.44
N ILE A 158 -2.27 9.45 31.15
CA ILE A 158 -3.38 10.30 30.71
C ILE A 158 -4.69 9.53 30.87
N LEU A 159 -5.52 9.98 31.82
CA LEU A 159 -6.85 9.42 32.07
C LEU A 159 -7.91 9.91 31.07
N ASP A 160 -7.73 11.12 30.52
CA ASP A 160 -8.68 11.68 29.55
C ASP A 160 -8.52 11.04 28.17
N GLN A 161 -9.58 10.38 27.69
CA GLN A 161 -9.56 9.58 26.47
C GLN A 161 -9.31 10.41 25.20
N LYS A 162 -9.79 11.66 25.14
CA LYS A 162 -9.64 12.54 23.98
C LYS A 162 -8.21 13.02 23.87
N LYS A 163 -7.65 13.51 24.99
CA LYS A 163 -6.27 13.96 25.14
C LYS A 163 -5.28 12.81 24.92
N TYR A 164 -5.59 11.61 25.42
CA TYR A 164 -4.80 10.40 25.18
C TYR A 164 -4.71 10.11 23.67
N ASN A 165 -5.85 10.09 22.98
CA ASN A 165 -5.89 9.81 21.54
C ASN A 165 -5.15 10.86 20.71
N GLU A 166 -5.25 12.14 21.07
CA GLU A 166 -4.51 13.23 20.42
C GLU A 166 -3.00 13.09 20.61
N GLN A 167 -2.53 12.89 21.84
CA GLN A 167 -1.10 12.74 22.12
C GLN A 167 -0.54 11.44 21.53
N ARG A 168 -1.28 10.33 21.58
CA ARG A 168 -0.90 9.08 20.92
C ARG A 168 -0.73 9.26 19.42
N LYS A 169 -1.65 9.99 18.76
CA LYS A 169 -1.52 10.33 17.33
C LYS A 169 -0.29 11.21 17.06
N LYS A 170 0.04 12.15 17.95
CA LYS A 170 1.23 13.02 17.83
C LYS A 170 2.52 12.20 17.97
N LEU A 171 2.62 11.36 19.02
CA LEU A 171 3.77 10.48 19.23
C LEU A 171 3.99 9.56 18.02
N ARG A 172 2.93 8.91 17.53
CA ARG A 172 3.03 8.04 16.34
C ARG A 172 3.56 8.78 15.11
N ARG A 173 3.11 10.03 14.88
CA ARG A 173 3.61 10.86 13.76
C ARG A 173 5.08 11.20 13.93
N ASN A 174 5.49 11.61 15.13
CA ASN A 174 6.88 11.97 15.40
C ASN A 174 7.82 10.76 15.30
N LEU A 175 7.40 9.59 15.81
CA LEU A 175 8.12 8.33 15.63
C LEU A 175 8.23 7.94 14.16
N GLY A 176 7.17 8.12 13.38
CA GLY A 176 7.20 7.89 11.94
C GLY A 176 8.24 8.77 11.23
N LYS A 177 8.26 10.07 11.53
CA LYS A 177 9.27 10.99 10.99
C LYS A 177 10.69 10.60 11.39
N PHE A 178 10.89 10.28 12.67
CA PHE A 178 12.18 9.84 13.17
C PHE A 178 12.66 8.56 12.49
N LEU A 179 11.79 7.58 12.29
CA LEU A 179 12.12 6.36 11.57
C LEU A 179 12.47 6.66 10.11
N GLU A 180 11.77 7.58 9.44
CA GLU A 180 12.11 8.01 8.09
C GLU A 180 13.46 8.73 8.04
N GLU A 181 13.74 9.63 8.98
CA GLU A 181 15.04 10.32 9.10
C GLU A 181 16.17 9.33 9.36
N LEU A 182 15.98 8.40 10.28
CA LEU A 182 16.92 7.35 10.59
C LEU A 182 17.15 6.46 9.37
N LEU A 183 16.08 5.99 8.73
CA LEU A 183 16.18 5.21 7.49
C LEU A 183 16.95 6.01 6.43
N ASN A 184 16.62 7.29 6.21
CA ASN A 184 17.29 8.16 5.23
C ASN A 184 18.75 8.46 5.58
N GLY A 185 19.09 8.55 6.85
CA GLY A 185 20.46 8.63 7.36
C GLY A 185 21.25 7.33 7.11
N PHE A 186 20.57 6.18 7.11
CA PHE A 186 21.07 4.94 6.52
C PHE A 186 21.01 5.01 4.98
N SER A 187 21.79 5.93 4.41
CA SER A 187 22.24 5.85 3.03
C SER A 187 23.36 4.82 2.97
N LEU A 188 23.12 3.68 2.31
CA LEU A 188 24.19 2.77 1.89
C LEU A 188 25.05 3.53 0.87
N SER A 189 26.05 4.27 1.34
CA SER A 189 27.01 4.97 0.48
C SER A 189 28.11 4.00 0.02
N ASP A 190 28.32 3.92 -1.30
CA ASP A 190 29.33 3.09 -1.97
C ASP A 190 30.78 3.59 -1.79
N LYS A 191 31.16 4.05 -0.60
CA LYS A 191 32.57 4.42 -0.36
C LYS A 191 33.37 3.21 0.09
N LYS A 192 34.03 2.56 -0.88
CA LYS A 192 35.03 1.51 -0.62
C LYS A 192 36.36 2.13 -0.19
N GLY A 193 36.84 1.68 0.97
CA GLY A 193 38.26 1.42 1.23
C GLY A 193 39.08 2.55 1.86
N GLU A 194 39.41 2.40 3.14
CA GLU A 194 40.81 2.32 3.57
C GLU A 194 40.87 1.75 4.99
N GLY A 195 41.86 0.91 5.26
CA GLY A 195 42.01 0.16 6.50
C GLY A 195 41.98 1.05 7.73
N ARG A 196 40.85 1.07 8.43
CA ARG A 196 40.70 1.46 9.83
C ARG A 196 39.52 0.68 10.36
N LYS A 197 39.66 0.14 11.58
CA LYS A 197 38.56 -0.45 12.36
C LYS A 197 37.31 0.36 12.09
N SER A 198 36.36 -0.24 11.40
CA SER A 198 35.25 0.48 10.81
C SER A 198 34.35 0.95 11.95
N ASN A 199 34.55 2.19 12.37
CA ASN A 199 33.51 3.01 13.01
C ASN A 199 32.40 3.22 11.97
N PHE A 200 31.71 2.15 11.58
CA PHE A 200 30.36 2.26 11.09
C PHE A 200 29.56 2.76 12.28
N LEU A 201 28.77 3.81 12.07
CA LEU A 201 27.93 4.50 13.07
C LEU A 201 28.59 5.71 13.72
N LEU A 202 28.83 6.75 12.92
CA LEU A 202 28.72 8.12 13.44
C LEU A 202 27.23 8.48 13.45
N PHE A 203 26.58 8.25 14.59
CA PHE A 203 25.26 8.79 14.92
C PHE A 203 25.27 10.31 15.12
N ASP A 204 26.43 10.94 14.91
CA ASP A 204 26.75 12.34 15.24
C ASP A 204 25.80 13.38 14.63
N ASN A 205 25.07 13.03 13.55
CA ASN A 205 24.12 13.91 12.88
C ASN A 205 22.66 13.44 12.97
N LEU A 206 22.35 12.39 13.77
CA LEU A 206 20.96 12.06 14.06
C LEU A 206 20.42 13.12 15.02
N ALA A 207 19.76 14.13 14.45
CA ALA A 207 18.97 15.07 15.22
C ALA A 207 17.98 14.25 16.05
N ILE A 208 18.23 14.14 17.35
CA ILE A 208 17.25 13.60 18.27
C ILE A 208 16.04 14.51 18.13
N PRO A 209 14.88 13.99 17.71
CA PRO A 209 13.71 14.83 17.53
C PRO A 209 13.43 15.53 18.85
N SER A 210 13.27 16.85 18.81
CA SER A 210 12.74 17.59 19.94
C SER A 210 11.26 17.21 20.08
N PHE A 211 10.97 16.18 20.89
CA PHE A 211 9.63 15.64 21.09
C PHE A 211 8.80 16.45 22.10
#